data_AF-A0A3B9JYT3-F1
#
_entry.id   AF-A0A3B9JYT3-F1
#
_cell.length_a   1.000
_cell.length_b   1.000
_cell.length_c   1.000
_cell.angle_alpha   90.00
_cell.angle_beta   90.00
_cell.angle_gamma   90.00
#
_symmetry.space_group_name_H-M   'P 1'
#
loop_
_entity.id
_entity.type
_entity.pdbx_description
1 polymer ?
#
loop_
_entity_poly.entity_id
_entity_poly.type
_entity_poly.pdbx_seq_one_letter_code
_entity_poly.pdbx_strand_id
1 'polypeptide(L)'
;PEGTRVIQSIQTEDAESFLDVGVVLRDANSIPLALNKGLRIEPVLGTPIAVAWQEPASMRVLERTASGLTAFSEYSISGPRTQLPMPPTMGIELHAAASSASSYLLSDVGEVWLFSANSWRRIATGVSSISPLR
;
A
#
# COMPACT_ATOMS: atom_id res chain seq x y z
N PRO A 1 -23.23 6.49 -1.02
CA PRO A 1 -22.55 5.19 -1.21
C PRO A 1 -21.89 4.73 0.10
N GLU A 2 -22.52 3.77 0.78
CA GLU A 2 -21.78 2.86 1.65
C GLU A 2 -20.65 2.24 0.81
N GLY A 3 -19.41 2.21 1.32
CA GLY A 3 -18.34 1.43 0.67
C GLY A 3 -17.04 2.16 0.28
N THR A 4 -16.81 3.42 0.68
CA THR A 4 -15.44 3.95 0.68
C THR A 4 -14.64 3.22 1.76
N ARG A 5 -13.60 2.48 1.38
CA ARG A 5 -12.69 1.79 2.30
C ARG A 5 -11.48 2.66 2.60
N VAL A 6 -10.97 2.54 3.82
CA VAL A 6 -9.70 3.14 4.25
C VAL A 6 -8.79 2.00 4.67
N ILE A 7 -7.50 2.15 4.39
CA ILE A 7 -6.47 1.30 4.98
C ILE A 7 -5.46 2.18 5.70
N GLN A 8 -5.03 1.75 6.88
CA GLN A 8 -4.01 2.42 7.67
C GLN A 8 -2.93 1.42 8.03
N SER A 9 -1.67 1.81 7.85
CA SER A 9 -0.53 1.11 8.46
C SER A 9 -0.38 1.62 9.90
N ILE A 10 -0.40 0.71 10.86
CA ILE A 10 -0.30 1.02 12.29
C ILE A 10 0.90 0.29 12.87
N GLN A 11 1.67 1.00 13.69
CA GLN A 11 2.70 0.43 14.54
C GLN A 11 2.44 0.90 15.97
N THR A 12 2.29 -0.03 16.91
CA THR A 12 2.05 0.27 18.33
C THR A 12 3.37 0.47 19.07
N GLU A 13 3.29 1.03 20.28
CA GLU A 13 4.44 1.16 21.19
C GLU A 13 5.04 -0.21 21.56
N ASP A 14 4.21 -1.25 21.59
CA ASP A 14 4.61 -2.65 21.85
C ASP A 14 5.25 -3.35 20.64
N ALA A 15 5.62 -2.58 19.61
CA ALA A 15 6.19 -3.05 18.35
C ALA A 15 5.30 -3.99 17.52
N GLU A 16 4.01 -4.13 17.84
CA GLU A 16 3.05 -4.75 16.92
C GLU A 16 2.87 -3.86 15.69
N SER A 17 2.82 -4.47 14.51
CA SER A 17 2.47 -3.74 13.30
C SER A 17 1.48 -4.50 12.45
N PHE A 18 0.46 -3.78 11.99
CA PHE A 18 -0.65 -4.34 11.24
C PHE A 18 -1.25 -3.29 10.30
N LEU A 19 -2.01 -3.78 9.32
CA LEU A 19 -2.85 -2.96 8.47
C LEU A 19 -4.29 -3.06 8.98
N ASP A 20 -4.92 -1.92 9.27
CA ASP A 20 -6.33 -1.85 9.63
C ASP A 20 -7.15 -1.37 8.43
N VAL A 21 -8.10 -2.20 8.01
CA VAL A 21 -9.02 -1.91 6.90
C VAL A 21 -10.37 -1.56 7.49
N GLY A 22 -10.82 -0.32 7.26
CA GLY A 22 -12.10 0.18 7.74
C GLY A 22 -13.04 0.62 6.61
N VAL A 23 -14.31 0.77 6.94
CA VAL A 23 -15.31 1.36 6.04
C VAL A 23 -15.73 2.72 6.58
N VAL A 24 -15.72 3.73 5.71
CA VAL A 24 -16.22 5.07 6.05
C VAL A 24 -17.74 5.03 6.17
N LEU A 25 -18.23 5.24 7.38
CA LEU A 25 -19.64 5.49 7.66
C LEU A 25 -19.97 6.93 7.36
N ARG A 26 -21.11 7.15 6.71
CA ARG A 26 -21.61 8.47 6.35
C ARG A 26 -23.04 8.67 6.85
N ASP A 27 -23.40 9.91 7.13
CA ASP A 27 -24.78 10.29 7.43
C ASP A 27 -25.67 10.31 6.16
N ALA A 28 -26.94 10.68 6.33
CA ALA A 28 -27.88 10.82 5.22
C ALA A 28 -27.47 11.89 4.18
N ASN A 29 -26.59 12.82 4.56
CA ASN A 29 -26.03 13.85 3.68
C ASN A 29 -24.66 13.45 3.09
N SER A 30 -24.25 12.19 3.23
CA SER A 30 -22.94 11.66 2.78
C SER A 30 -21.72 12.25 3.50
N ILE A 31 -21.87 12.83 4.69
CA ILE A 31 -20.75 13.35 5.50
C ILE A 31 -20.09 12.19 6.25
N PRO A 32 -18.75 12.00 6.17
CA PRO A 32 -18.04 11.00 6.97
C PRO A 32 -18.24 11.24 8.47
N LEU A 33 -18.72 10.25 9.21
CA LEU A 33 -18.92 10.32 10.66
C LEU A 33 -17.93 9.45 11.43
N ALA A 34 -17.64 8.26 10.93
CA ALA A 34 -16.82 7.28 11.62
C ALA A 34 -16.18 6.28 10.66
N LEU A 35 -15.24 5.48 11.19
CA LEU A 35 -14.75 4.27 10.55
C LEU A 35 -15.33 3.06 11.29
N ASN A 36 -16.03 2.19 10.58
CA ASN A 36 -16.33 0.87 11.11
C ASN A 36 -15.06 0.03 11.10
N LYS A 37 -14.79 -0.66 12.22
CA LYS A 37 -13.75 -1.69 12.29
C LYS A 37 -14.03 -2.75 11.23
N GLY A 38 -13.07 -3.00 10.36
CA GLY A 38 -13.16 -4.06 9.36
C GLY A 38 -12.16 -5.15 9.64
N LEU A 39 -11.20 -5.31 8.73
CA LEU A 39 -10.24 -6.41 8.74
C LEU A 39 -8.87 -5.91 9.23
N ARG A 40 -8.31 -6.60 10.22
CA ARG A 40 -6.90 -6.49 10.59
C ARG A 40 -6.09 -7.49 9.77
N ILE A 41 -5.09 -7.00 9.05
CA ILE A 41 -4.14 -7.83 8.30
C ILE A 41 -2.78 -7.69 8.96
N GLU A 42 -2.11 -8.80 9.20
CA GLU A 42 -0.77 -8.84 9.77
C GLU A 42 0.25 -9.07 8.66
N PRO A 43 1.07 -8.06 8.32
CA PRO A 43 2.16 -8.26 7.38
C PRO A 43 3.16 -9.28 7.91
N VAL A 44 3.79 -10.02 6.98
CA VAL A 44 4.52 -11.25 7.34
C VAL A 44 6.03 -11.04 7.25
N LEU A 45 6.48 -10.11 6.42
CA LEU A 45 7.92 -9.93 6.18
C LEU A 45 8.56 -8.83 7.01
N GLY A 46 7.75 -7.91 7.54
CA GLY A 46 8.25 -6.83 8.38
C GLY A 46 7.23 -5.72 8.56
N THR A 47 7.72 -4.53 8.86
CA THR A 47 6.87 -3.39 9.21
C THR A 47 6.30 -2.75 7.93
N PRO A 48 4.98 -2.69 7.73
CA PRO A 48 4.37 -1.97 6.61
C PRO A 48 4.74 -0.48 6.63
N ILE A 49 5.36 0.00 5.53
CA ILE A 49 5.79 1.40 5.38
C ILE A 49 4.93 2.20 4.40
N ALA A 50 4.31 1.53 3.41
CA ALA A 50 3.38 2.17 2.49
C ALA A 50 2.39 1.15 1.95
N VAL A 51 1.20 1.64 1.58
CA VAL A 51 0.10 0.80 1.11
C VAL A 51 -0.74 1.52 0.07
N ALA A 52 -1.19 0.78 -0.94
CA ALA A 52 -2.06 1.29 -1.98
C ALA A 52 -3.09 0.24 -2.41
N TRP A 53 -4.36 0.63 -2.45
CA TRP A 53 -5.41 -0.16 -3.12
C TRP A 53 -5.08 -0.32 -4.60
N GLN A 54 -5.20 -1.54 -5.13
CA GLN A 54 -5.12 -1.80 -6.59
C GLN A 54 -6.51 -2.08 -7.17
N GLU A 55 -7.28 -2.90 -6.46
CA GLU A 55 -8.66 -3.23 -6.79
C GLU A 55 -9.51 -3.15 -5.51
N PRO A 56 -10.85 -3.24 -5.57
CA PRO A 56 -11.69 -3.15 -4.39
C PRO A 56 -11.36 -4.16 -3.27
N ALA A 57 -10.68 -5.26 -3.61
CA ALA A 57 -10.35 -6.35 -2.69
C ALA A 57 -8.86 -6.71 -2.64
N SER A 58 -7.97 -5.92 -3.23
CA SER A 58 -6.53 -6.18 -3.22
C SER A 58 -5.71 -4.91 -2.96
N MET A 59 -4.62 -5.08 -2.22
CA MET A 59 -3.74 -4.01 -1.81
C MET A 59 -2.31 -4.40 -2.10
N ARG A 60 -1.51 -3.43 -2.53
CA ARG A 60 -0.05 -3.56 -2.55
C ARG A 60 0.49 -2.97 -1.27
N VAL A 61 1.44 -3.68 -0.68
CA VAL A 61 2.07 -3.30 0.58
C VAL A 61 3.57 -3.32 0.38
N LEU A 62 4.21 -2.24 0.78
CA LEU A 62 5.65 -2.20 1.01
C LEU A 62 5.92 -2.43 2.48
N GLU A 63 6.79 -3.38 2.76
CA GLU A 63 7.21 -3.76 4.11
C GLU A 63 8.70 -3.49 4.25
N ARG A 64 9.14 -2.90 5.36
CA ARG A 64 10.56 -2.84 5.72
C ARG A 64 10.95 -4.12 6.43
N THR A 65 11.87 -4.88 5.83
CA THR A 65 12.36 -6.13 6.41
C THR A 65 13.34 -5.87 7.54
N ALA A 66 13.67 -6.90 8.31
CA ALA A 66 14.68 -6.83 9.37
C ALA A 66 16.08 -6.42 8.86
N SER A 67 16.40 -6.66 7.58
CA SER A 67 17.65 -6.22 6.96
C SER A 67 17.62 -4.77 6.45
N GLY A 68 16.50 -4.05 6.64
CA GLY A 68 16.31 -2.67 6.18
C GLY A 68 15.91 -2.53 4.71
N LEU A 69 15.79 -3.64 3.98
CA LEU A 69 15.32 -3.64 2.58
C LEU A 69 13.80 -3.50 2.51
N THR A 70 13.29 -3.20 1.32
CA THR A 70 11.85 -3.14 1.07
C THR A 70 11.38 -4.43 0.43
N ALA A 71 10.38 -5.05 1.04
CA ALA A 71 9.62 -6.12 0.44
C ALA A 71 8.32 -5.62 -0.17
N PHE A 72 7.90 -6.23 -1.29
CA PHE A 72 6.72 -5.84 -2.03
C PHE A 72 5.77 -7.03 -2.19
N SER A 73 4.54 -6.86 -1.70
CA SER A 73 3.57 -7.94 -1.58
C SER A 73 2.20 -7.47 -2.04
N GLU A 74 1.38 -8.40 -2.52
CA GLU A 74 -0.06 -8.23 -2.65
C GLU A 74 -0.78 -8.90 -1.50
N TYR A 75 -1.71 -8.18 -0.88
CA TYR A 75 -2.62 -8.68 0.13
C TYR A 75 -4.04 -8.63 -0.44
N SER A 76 -4.63 -9.80 -0.65
CA SER A 76 -6.05 -9.94 -0.95
C SER A 76 -6.83 -9.96 0.35
N ILE A 77 -7.99 -9.28 0.40
CA ILE A 77 -8.85 -9.25 1.59
C ILE A 77 -9.34 -10.65 1.98
N SER A 78 -9.59 -11.51 0.98
CA SER A 78 -10.19 -12.84 1.19
C SER A 78 -9.32 -13.98 0.68
N GLY A 79 -8.04 -13.71 0.41
CA GLY A 79 -7.15 -14.64 -0.26
C GLY A 79 -5.75 -14.66 0.34
N PRO A 80 -4.88 -15.55 -0.17
CA PRO A 80 -3.51 -15.61 0.29
C PRO A 80 -2.75 -14.33 -0.10
N ARG A 81 -1.77 -14.01 0.72
CA ARG A 81 -0.72 -13.05 0.37
C ARG A 81 0.10 -13.61 -0.79
N THR A 82 0.44 -12.74 -1.74
CA THR A 82 1.37 -13.06 -2.83
C THR A 82 2.61 -12.20 -2.73
N GLN A 83 3.79 -12.83 -2.73
CA GLN A 83 5.05 -12.11 -2.90
C GLN A 83 5.20 -11.66 -4.35
N LEU A 84 5.56 -10.40 -4.56
CA LEU A 84 5.89 -9.86 -5.88
C LEU A 84 7.40 -9.63 -5.98
N PRO A 85 7.95 -9.42 -7.18
CA PRO A 85 9.35 -9.02 -7.35
C PRO A 85 9.71 -7.82 -6.47
N MET A 86 10.78 -7.95 -5.70
CA MET A 86 11.27 -6.87 -4.84
C MET A 86 11.65 -5.64 -5.69
N PRO A 87 11.39 -4.42 -5.21
CA PRO A 87 11.94 -3.25 -5.85
C PRO A 87 13.47 -3.27 -5.77
N PRO A 88 14.17 -2.73 -6.79
CA PRO A 88 15.63 -2.69 -6.80
C PRO A 88 16.22 -1.63 -5.85
N THR A 89 15.36 -0.90 -5.14
CA THR A 89 15.71 0.22 -4.25
C THR A 89 14.74 0.27 -3.07
N MET A 90 15.11 1.00 -2.02
CA MET A 90 14.27 1.19 -0.84
C MET A 90 13.10 2.13 -1.15
N GLY A 91 11.89 1.61 -1.01
CA GLY A 91 10.65 2.36 -1.24
C GLY A 91 10.23 3.19 -0.04
N ILE A 92 9.60 4.34 -0.28
CA ILE A 92 8.99 5.20 0.75
C ILE A 92 7.54 5.57 0.46
N GLU A 93 7.12 5.63 -0.81
CA GLU A 93 5.72 5.86 -1.19
C GLU A 93 5.27 4.85 -2.24
N LEU A 94 3.98 4.54 -2.25
CA LEU A 94 3.37 3.58 -3.15
C LEU A 94 2.03 4.09 -3.66
N HIS A 95 1.80 4.00 -4.97
CA HIS A 95 0.50 4.28 -5.58
C HIS A 95 0.12 3.22 -6.62
N ALA A 96 -1.18 3.03 -6.81
CA ALA A 96 -1.67 2.35 -8.00
C ALA A 96 -1.31 3.13 -9.27
N ALA A 97 -0.98 2.40 -10.33
CA ALA A 97 -0.89 2.98 -11.66
C ALA A 97 -2.22 2.79 -12.41
N ALA A 98 -2.26 3.19 -13.69
CA ALA A 98 -3.47 3.13 -14.51
C ALA A 98 -4.05 1.72 -14.72
N SER A 99 -3.26 0.67 -14.52
CA SER A 99 -3.75 -0.71 -14.57
C SER A 99 -3.70 -1.35 -13.19
N SER A 100 -4.66 -2.24 -12.89
CA SER A 100 -4.75 -2.91 -11.59
C SER A 100 -3.56 -3.80 -11.25
N ALA A 101 -2.78 -4.22 -12.26
CA ALA A 101 -1.57 -5.00 -12.07
C ALA A 101 -0.31 -4.15 -11.86
N SER A 102 -0.39 -2.82 -11.97
CA SER A 102 0.78 -1.94 -12.00
C SER A 102 0.81 -0.94 -10.84
N SER A 103 2.00 -0.60 -10.37
CA SER A 103 2.16 0.31 -9.24
C SER A 103 3.34 1.25 -9.42
N TYR A 104 3.21 2.48 -8.96
CA TYR A 104 4.32 3.42 -8.84
C TYR A 104 4.92 3.33 -7.45
N LEU A 105 6.23 3.44 -7.41
CA LEU A 105 7.05 3.46 -6.21
C LEU A 105 7.93 4.70 -6.25
N LEU A 106 7.95 5.48 -5.17
CA LEU A 106 9.00 6.47 -4.93
C LEU A 106 10.03 5.86 -3.98
N SER A 107 11.30 5.95 -4.34
CA SER A 107 12.41 5.54 -3.48
C SER A 107 12.90 6.66 -2.56
N ASP A 108 13.62 6.27 -1.51
CA ASP A 108 14.27 7.20 -0.58
C ASP A 108 15.34 8.10 -1.23
N VAL A 109 15.88 7.69 -2.37
CA VAL A 109 16.85 8.44 -3.19
C VAL A 109 16.18 9.26 -4.31
N GLY A 110 14.84 9.36 -4.31
CA GLY A 110 14.09 10.20 -5.25
C GLY A 110 13.98 9.63 -6.67
N GLU A 111 14.04 8.31 -6.81
CA GLU A 111 13.74 7.62 -8.06
C GLU A 111 12.27 7.16 -8.08
N VAL A 112 11.61 7.32 -9.24
CA VAL A 112 10.29 6.74 -9.45
C VAL A 112 10.42 5.49 -10.28
N TRP A 113 9.83 4.41 -9.78
CA TRP A 113 9.80 3.10 -10.42
C TRP A 113 8.36 2.69 -10.74
N LEU A 114 8.16 2.13 -11.92
CA LEU A 114 6.91 1.50 -12.34
C LEU A 114 7.08 -0.01 -12.23
N PHE A 115 6.26 -0.65 -11.40
CA PHE A 115 6.03 -2.09 -11.45
C PHE A 115 4.97 -2.37 -12.51
N SER A 116 5.31 -3.19 -13.50
CA SER A 116 4.37 -3.67 -14.52
C SER A 116 4.90 -4.95 -15.16
N ALA A 117 4.00 -5.83 -15.62
CA ALA A 117 4.37 -7.11 -16.23
C ALA A 117 5.40 -7.90 -15.37
N ASN A 118 5.20 -7.90 -14.05
CA ASN A 118 6.07 -8.56 -13.08
C ASN A 118 7.54 -8.09 -13.12
N SER A 119 7.78 -6.83 -13.44
CA SER A 119 9.12 -6.24 -13.52
C SER A 119 9.11 -4.78 -13.07
N TRP A 120 10.27 -4.32 -12.60
CA TRP A 120 10.47 -2.92 -12.20
C TRP A 120 11.23 -2.16 -13.30
N ARG A 121 10.71 -0.99 -13.67
CA ARG A 121 11.36 -0.06 -14.59
C ARG A 121 11.42 1.33 -13.98
N ARG A 122 12.62 1.92 -13.90
CA ARG A 122 12.79 3.31 -13.49
C ARG A 122 12.23 4.24 -14.57
N ILE A 123 11.46 5.24 -14.17
CA ILE A 123 10.80 6.18 -15.08
C ILE A 123 11.13 7.65 -14.81
N ALA A 124 11.61 7.99 -13.60
CA ALA A 124 12.05 9.34 -13.27
C ALA A 124 13.11 9.32 -12.14
N THR A 125 13.84 10.42 -12.01
CA THR A 125 14.83 10.68 -10.93
C THR A 125 14.70 12.12 -10.46
N GLY A 126 15.16 12.42 -9.24
CA GLY A 126 15.07 13.77 -8.65
C GLY A 126 13.64 14.14 -8.23
N VAL A 127 12.81 13.13 -7.92
CA VAL A 127 11.41 13.32 -7.50
C VAL A 127 11.34 13.29 -5.97
N SER A 128 10.59 14.21 -5.37
CA SER A 128 10.42 14.29 -3.91
C SER A 128 9.07 13.76 -3.41
N SER A 129 8.09 13.62 -4.29
CA SER A 129 6.77 13.08 -3.97
C SER A 129 6.07 12.63 -5.25
N ILE A 130 5.23 11.60 -5.14
CA ILE A 130 4.33 11.16 -6.20
C ILE A 130 2.88 11.30 -5.74
N SER A 131 1.96 11.47 -6.68
CA SER A 131 0.55 11.63 -6.37
C SER A 131 -0.30 11.02 -7.48
N PRO A 132 -1.41 10.33 -7.14
CA PRO A 132 -2.31 9.80 -8.15
C PRO A 132 -3.04 10.95 -8.86
N LEU A 133 -3.15 10.86 -10.19
CA LEU A 133 -4.03 11.73 -10.96
C LEU A 133 -5.48 11.34 -10.63
N ARG A 134 -6.29 12.32 -10.23
CA ARG A 134 -7.72 12.14 -9.91
C ARG A 134 -8.57 12.02 -11.17
#